data_AF-A0A8J6UG87-F1
#
_entry.id   AF-A0A8J6UG87-F1
#
_cell.length_a   1.000
_cell.length_b   1.000
_cell.length_c   1.000
_cell.angle_alpha   90.00
_cell.angle_beta   90.00
_cell.angle_gamma   90.00
#
_symmetry.space_group_name_H-M   'P 1'
#
loop_
_entity.id
_entity.type
_entity.pdbx_description
1 polymer ?
#
loop_
_entity_poly.entity_id
_entity_poly.type
_entity_poly.pdbx_seq_one_letter_code
_entity_poly.pdbx_strand_id
1 'polypeptide(L)'
;MTNAKSIKFHHRAFRHNLKLTPGEGFILPLVVILGLILAVGGFTMLARSFAGLFGATRQEQARQAREIAETGLATTVELLNRKYSYLLINCYSLSGSPPTPNDCINTGTWSSPQLPSSICPGSDTSTANFPLTKEINTPKGRYRIEFYAYAGTQFYGGTGKLKATGERLSNDGSRILASASVEQTFDVKPKPCDARFGDPATSSGFPGLLGWTVSLGNNDVKGVTSGNVLCILCTVTNPSKSDGTYTQAEAETAVGALANSDVDGKIFLGKISTPDVPIFPAALKPYVTEKSITGNTTITASSTRTTSTGTSNNSGMCATDASTPPITHCLISRIDLQGQKVLTVDTTAGPVRLYVSGDINAGGQAGISHAGDPGRLGLFGNPISSDASCSSNPNFTNQTITLAGTSKPSKAAGVFAYFPCGKMGINGGAQATATCTPDGECGGGDVYGALWTKIWNGSASNQAQLVVPKDMGSQLLENFGTSFAISIRDYVALGINSWRGFQGFSQ
;
A
#
# COMPACT_ATOMS: atom_id res chain seq x y z
N MET A 1 30.96 49.91 -46.77
CA MET A 1 29.62 50.15 -46.21
C MET A 1 29.82 50.61 -44.76
N THR A 2 30.12 51.89 -44.49
CA THR A 2 29.17 53.00 -44.17
C THR A 2 28.19 52.63 -43.04
N ASN A 3 28.08 53.31 -41.89
CA ASN A 3 28.44 54.66 -41.48
C ASN A 3 28.58 54.74 -39.94
N ALA A 4 29.72 55.21 -39.44
CA ALA A 4 29.86 55.72 -38.08
C ALA A 4 29.49 57.23 -38.09
N LYS A 5 28.37 57.60 -37.46
CA LYS A 5 27.96 59.00 -37.30
C LYS A 5 28.81 59.67 -36.21
N SER A 6 29.84 60.40 -36.65
CA SER A 6 30.59 61.38 -35.86
C SER A 6 29.69 62.58 -35.56
N ILE A 7 29.44 62.86 -34.28
CA ILE A 7 28.74 64.05 -33.80
C ILE A 7 29.78 65.16 -33.61
N LYS A 8 29.75 66.15 -34.50
CA LYS A 8 30.56 67.38 -34.42
C LYS A 8 30.03 68.26 -33.28
N PHE A 9 30.85 68.46 -32.25
CA PHE A 9 30.63 69.51 -31.26
C PHE A 9 31.01 70.88 -31.85
N HIS A 10 30.04 71.78 -31.92
CA HIS A 10 30.25 73.18 -32.25
C HIS A 10 30.85 73.92 -31.05
N HIS A 11 32.14 74.26 -31.11
CA HIS A 11 32.74 75.27 -30.25
C HIS A 11 32.21 76.66 -30.64
N ARG A 12 31.22 77.17 -29.93
CA ARG A 12 30.85 78.59 -29.95
C ARG A 12 31.61 79.29 -28.83
N ALA A 13 32.61 80.08 -29.22
CA ALA A 13 33.39 80.92 -28.32
C ALA A 13 32.48 82.03 -27.73
N PHE A 14 32.12 81.89 -26.46
CA PHE A 14 31.56 82.99 -25.67
C PHE A 14 32.72 83.78 -25.05
N ARG A 15 33.09 84.90 -25.67
CA ARG A 15 33.89 85.94 -25.03
C ARG A 15 32.98 86.74 -24.11
N HIS A 16 33.10 86.53 -22.80
CA HIS A 16 32.62 87.50 -21.81
C HIS A 16 33.79 88.31 -21.28
N ASN A 17 33.75 89.62 -21.52
CA ASN A 17 34.59 90.61 -20.84
C ASN A 17 34.16 90.67 -19.36
N LEU A 18 34.97 90.15 -18.46
CA LEU A 18 34.83 90.37 -17.01
C LEU A 18 35.46 91.73 -16.67
N LYS A 19 34.61 92.74 -16.44
CA LYS A 19 34.96 93.90 -15.64
C LYS A 19 35.03 93.44 -14.18
N LEU A 20 36.23 93.43 -13.59
CA LEU A 20 36.40 93.27 -12.15
C LEU A 20 35.98 94.56 -11.44
N THR A 21 34.88 94.50 -10.69
CA THR A 21 34.58 95.39 -9.58
C THR A 21 35.01 94.71 -8.28
N PRO A 22 35.76 95.38 -7.38
CA PRO A 22 36.19 94.79 -6.12
C PRO A 22 35.06 94.85 -5.09
N GLY A 23 34.40 93.71 -4.91
CA GLY A 23 33.36 93.48 -3.92
C GLY A 23 32.64 92.18 -4.24
N GLU A 24 32.55 91.27 -3.25
CA GLU A 24 31.81 89.99 -3.29
C GLU A 24 32.57 88.74 -3.81
N GLY A 25 33.67 88.41 -3.14
CA GLY A 25 34.20 87.05 -3.13
C GLY A 25 33.35 86.12 -2.26
N PHE A 26 32.24 85.58 -2.78
CA PHE A 26 31.52 84.45 -2.14
C PHE A 26 30.67 83.58 -3.09
N ILE A 27 30.53 83.95 -4.37
CA ILE A 27 29.59 83.30 -5.31
C ILE A 27 30.11 81.94 -5.82
N LEU A 28 31.41 81.79 -6.08
CA LEU A 28 32.00 80.56 -6.62
C LEU A 28 31.86 79.36 -5.64
N PRO A 29 32.23 79.45 -4.35
CA PRO A 29 32.01 78.36 -3.42
C PRO A 29 30.52 78.03 -3.24
N LEU A 30 29.63 79.02 -3.33
CA LEU A 30 28.18 78.80 -3.22
C LEU A 30 27.63 77.98 -4.40
N VAL A 31 28.07 78.26 -5.63
CA VAL A 31 27.70 77.48 -6.82
C VAL A 31 28.26 76.06 -6.78
N VAL A 32 29.49 75.88 -6.28
CA VAL A 32 30.09 74.54 -6.11
C VAL A 32 29.37 73.73 -5.03
N ILE A 33 29.01 74.36 -3.90
CA ILE A 33 28.25 73.71 -2.82
C ILE A 33 26.85 73.33 -3.30
N LEU A 34 26.14 74.23 -4.00
CA LEU A 34 24.83 73.93 -4.59
C LEU A 34 24.91 72.82 -5.64
N GLY A 35 25.94 72.83 -6.50
CA GLY A 35 26.19 71.78 -7.48
C GLY A 35 26.47 70.43 -6.82
N LEU A 36 27.24 70.42 -5.72
CA LEU A 36 27.55 69.21 -4.96
C LEU A 36 26.31 68.66 -4.26
N ILE A 37 25.48 69.52 -3.65
CA ILE A 37 24.22 69.12 -3.00
C ILE A 37 23.25 68.53 -4.01
N LEU A 38 23.11 69.14 -5.20
CA LEU A 38 22.28 68.61 -6.28
C LEU A 38 22.81 67.28 -6.84
N ALA A 39 24.14 67.13 -6.97
CA ALA A 39 24.74 65.88 -7.40
C ALA A 39 24.52 64.76 -6.38
N VAL A 40 24.77 65.02 -5.08
CA VAL A 40 24.52 64.06 -4.00
C VAL A 40 23.03 63.73 -3.89
N GLY A 41 22.14 64.70 -4.05
CA GLY A 41 20.68 64.49 -4.15
C GLY A 41 20.27 63.60 -5.33
N GLY A 42 20.86 63.81 -6.51
CA GLY A 42 20.65 62.97 -7.69
C GLY A 42 21.14 61.54 -7.50
N PHE A 43 22.35 61.35 -6.97
CA PHE A 43 22.91 60.03 -6.69
C PHE A 43 22.13 59.26 -5.62
N THR A 44 21.63 59.93 -4.58
CA THR A 44 20.82 59.29 -3.54
C THR A 44 19.44 58.86 -4.04
N MET A 45 18.80 59.63 -4.93
CA MET A 45 17.56 59.22 -5.59
C MET A 45 17.77 58.04 -6.55
N LEU A 46 18.86 58.05 -7.33
CA LEU A 46 19.22 56.91 -8.20
C LEU A 46 19.51 55.65 -7.38
N ALA A 47 20.27 55.77 -6.28
CA ALA A 47 20.55 54.66 -5.39
C ALA A 47 19.26 54.06 -4.79
N ARG A 48 18.29 54.90 -4.40
CA ARG A 48 16.97 54.43 -3.94
C ARG A 48 16.15 53.77 -5.05
N SER A 49 16.19 54.29 -6.27
CA SER A 49 15.50 53.71 -7.42
C SER A 49 16.07 52.35 -7.81
N PHE A 50 17.40 52.22 -7.84
CA PHE A 50 18.08 50.94 -8.05
C PHE A 50 17.81 49.95 -6.92
N ALA A 51 17.86 50.40 -5.66
CA ALA A 51 17.49 49.57 -4.52
C ALA A 51 16.03 49.06 -4.61
N GLY A 52 15.10 49.92 -5.06
CA GLY A 52 13.71 49.55 -5.31
C GLY A 52 13.57 48.52 -6.44
N LEU A 53 14.30 48.69 -7.54
CA LEU A 53 14.33 47.74 -8.65
C LEU A 53 14.93 46.38 -8.24
N PHE A 54 16.03 46.38 -7.47
CA PHE A 54 16.62 45.16 -6.91
C PHE A 54 15.67 44.48 -5.91
N GLY A 55 14.91 45.25 -5.13
CA GLY A 55 13.87 44.71 -4.24
C GLY A 55 12.75 44.04 -5.03
N ALA A 56 12.20 44.72 -6.04
CA ALA A 56 11.12 44.20 -6.87
C ALA A 56 11.53 42.95 -7.65
N THR A 57 12.73 42.93 -8.24
CA THR A 57 13.26 41.75 -8.95
C THR A 57 13.48 40.56 -8.03
N ARG A 58 13.98 40.77 -6.80
CA ARG A 58 14.10 39.70 -5.79
C ARG A 58 12.75 39.15 -5.35
N GLN A 59 11.76 40.03 -5.16
CA GLN A 59 10.41 39.63 -4.79
C GLN A 59 9.76 38.81 -5.91
N GLU A 60 9.94 39.21 -7.17
CA GLU A 60 9.46 38.47 -8.33
C GLU A 60 10.16 37.11 -8.48
N GLN A 61 11.48 37.04 -8.28
CA GLN A 61 12.22 35.77 -8.30
C GLN A 61 11.77 34.82 -7.18
N ALA A 62 11.50 35.34 -5.97
CA ALA A 62 10.96 34.55 -4.87
C ALA A 62 9.53 34.07 -5.14
N ARG A 63 8.70 34.89 -5.79
CA ARG A 63 7.35 34.52 -6.26
C ARG A 63 7.42 33.38 -7.26
N GLN A 64 8.29 33.49 -8.27
CA GLN A 64 8.51 32.45 -9.27
C GLN A 64 9.06 31.15 -8.67
N ALA A 65 10.02 31.24 -7.73
CA ALA A 65 10.55 30.06 -7.04
C ALA A 65 9.44 29.32 -6.26
N ARG A 66 8.50 30.07 -5.66
CA ARG A 66 7.33 29.50 -4.99
C ARG A 66 6.34 28.86 -5.97
N GLU A 67 6.05 29.49 -7.11
CA GLU A 67 5.21 28.89 -8.16
C GLU A 67 5.80 27.56 -8.69
N ILE A 68 7.13 27.50 -8.84
CA ILE A 68 7.85 26.28 -9.21
C ILE A 68 7.68 25.20 -8.13
N ALA A 69 7.80 25.56 -6.84
CA ALA A 69 7.58 24.63 -5.73
C ALA A 69 6.14 24.09 -5.70
N GLU A 70 5.15 24.96 -5.86
CA GLU A 70 3.72 24.60 -5.93
C GLU A 70 3.42 23.68 -7.12
N THR A 71 4.04 23.92 -8.27
CA THR A 71 3.96 23.03 -9.43
C THR A 71 4.52 21.63 -9.12
N GLY A 72 5.63 21.56 -8.38
CA GLY A 72 6.21 20.30 -7.91
C GLY A 72 5.27 19.52 -7.01
N LEU A 73 4.62 20.20 -6.06
CA LEU A 73 3.61 19.60 -5.18
C LEU A 73 2.41 19.06 -5.99
N ALA A 74 1.84 19.87 -6.88
CA ALA A 74 0.68 19.48 -7.68
C ALA A 74 0.99 18.27 -8.58
N THR A 75 2.14 18.29 -9.27
CA THR A 75 2.59 17.18 -10.13
C THR A 75 2.77 15.89 -9.30
N THR A 76 3.37 16.01 -8.11
CA THR A 76 3.61 14.87 -7.23
C THR A 76 2.31 14.27 -6.72
N VAL A 77 1.37 15.10 -6.23
CA VAL A 77 0.06 14.62 -5.76
C VAL A 77 -0.75 14.00 -6.89
N GLU A 78 -0.70 14.56 -8.10
CA GLU A 78 -1.35 13.97 -9.27
C GLU A 78 -0.78 12.58 -9.58
N LEU A 79 0.55 12.44 -9.61
CA LEU A 79 1.20 11.15 -9.87
C LEU A 79 0.90 10.13 -8.76
N LEU A 80 0.90 10.56 -7.50
CA LEU A 80 0.46 9.73 -6.38
C LEU A 80 -0.98 9.27 -6.58
N ASN A 81 -1.92 10.16 -6.92
CA ASN A 81 -3.32 9.79 -7.12
C ASN A 81 -3.58 8.94 -8.37
N ARG A 82 -2.76 9.03 -9.42
CA ARG A 82 -3.02 8.39 -10.72
C ARG A 82 -2.21 7.13 -11.00
N LYS A 83 -0.96 7.08 -10.54
CA LYS A 83 0.00 6.02 -10.90
C LYS A 83 0.65 5.34 -9.71
N TYR A 84 0.80 6.05 -8.59
CA TYR A 84 1.60 5.61 -7.44
C TYR A 84 0.82 5.73 -6.13
N SER A 85 -0.45 5.39 -6.15
CA SER A 85 -1.36 5.60 -5.02
C SER A 85 -0.98 4.78 -3.78
N TYR A 86 -0.43 3.59 -3.96
CA TYR A 86 0.16 2.79 -2.89
C TYR A 86 1.31 3.52 -2.15
N LEU A 87 1.96 4.51 -2.78
CA LEU A 87 2.97 5.33 -2.12
C LEU A 87 2.39 6.38 -1.17
N LEU A 88 1.08 6.65 -1.20
CA LEU A 88 0.45 7.60 -0.27
C LEU A 88 0.51 7.12 1.19
N ILE A 89 0.67 5.83 1.43
CA ILE A 89 0.86 5.27 2.77
C ILE A 89 2.33 4.93 3.08
N ASN A 90 3.25 5.25 2.17
CA ASN A 90 4.68 5.03 2.32
C ASN A 90 5.41 6.38 2.36
N CYS A 91 6.51 6.46 3.10
CA CYS A 91 7.22 7.72 3.28
C CYS A 91 8.32 7.96 2.24
N TYR A 92 8.70 9.22 2.09
CA TYR A 92 9.88 9.61 1.34
C TYR A 92 10.66 10.71 2.05
N SER A 93 11.99 10.65 1.98
CA SER A 93 12.87 11.69 2.49
C SER A 93 14.13 11.73 1.64
N LEU A 94 14.47 12.91 1.15
CA LEU A 94 15.70 13.15 0.40
C LEU A 94 16.96 12.88 1.25
N SER A 95 16.86 13.10 2.57
CA SER A 95 17.96 12.85 3.51
C SER A 95 18.12 11.38 3.92
N GLY A 96 17.19 10.52 3.53
CA GLY A 96 17.09 9.13 3.99
C GLY A 96 16.58 8.97 5.43
N SER A 97 16.41 10.05 6.20
CA SER A 97 15.87 10.01 7.56
C SER A 97 14.38 10.36 7.60
N PRO A 98 13.54 9.69 8.40
CA PRO A 98 12.11 9.99 8.52
C PRO A 98 11.86 11.44 8.96
N PRO A 99 10.88 12.15 8.38
CA PRO A 99 10.53 13.51 8.79
C PRO A 99 9.75 13.54 10.12
N THR A 100 10.19 14.35 11.09
CA THR A 100 9.53 14.58 12.39
C THR A 100 8.33 15.56 12.27
N PRO A 101 7.27 15.49 13.10
CA PRO A 101 7.09 14.68 14.31
C PRO A 101 6.23 13.41 14.11
N ASN A 102 5.97 12.99 12.86
CA ASN A 102 5.25 11.74 12.60
C ASN A 102 6.09 10.86 11.66
N ASP A 103 6.67 9.84 12.29
CA ASP A 103 7.93 9.19 11.92
C ASP A 103 7.76 7.95 11.05
N CYS A 104 6.82 7.96 10.09
CA CYS A 104 6.64 6.82 9.20
C CYS A 104 6.46 5.49 9.98
N ILE A 105 5.91 5.58 11.20
CA ILE A 105 5.89 4.50 12.18
C ILE A 105 5.05 3.36 11.60
N ASN A 106 5.68 2.21 11.37
CA ASN A 106 5.09 1.03 10.73
C ASN A 106 4.66 1.23 9.27
N THR A 107 5.36 2.09 8.53
CA THR A 107 5.18 2.28 7.08
C THR A 107 6.50 2.12 6.34
N GLY A 108 6.46 1.69 5.08
CA GLY A 108 7.67 1.56 4.25
C GLY A 108 8.14 2.91 3.69
N THR A 109 9.16 2.84 2.84
CA THR A 109 9.69 4.00 2.09
C THR A 109 9.32 3.89 0.61
N TRP A 110 9.36 4.97 -0.16
CA TRP A 110 9.12 4.88 -1.62
C TRP A 110 10.15 3.99 -2.34
N SER A 111 11.35 3.82 -1.79
CA SER A 111 12.36 2.88 -2.31
C SER A 111 12.13 1.42 -1.88
N SER A 112 11.48 1.21 -0.74
CA SER A 112 11.15 -0.11 -0.20
C SER A 112 9.76 -0.02 0.46
N PRO A 113 8.70 -0.02 -0.37
CA PRO A 113 7.35 0.22 0.12
C PRO A 113 6.87 -1.00 0.89
N GLN A 114 6.20 -0.76 2.01
CA GLN A 114 5.37 -1.77 2.64
C GLN A 114 4.01 -1.76 1.94
N LEU A 115 3.58 -2.94 1.53
CA LEU A 115 2.34 -3.15 0.77
C LEU A 115 1.37 -3.97 1.63
N PRO A 116 0.78 -3.36 2.67
CA PRO A 116 -0.23 -4.04 3.48
C PRO A 116 -1.49 -4.38 2.68
N SER A 117 -1.68 -3.68 1.56
CA SER A 117 -2.67 -3.95 0.52
C SER A 117 -1.95 -4.24 -0.79
N SER A 118 -2.50 -5.13 -1.63
CA SER A 118 -1.99 -5.29 -2.99
C SER A 118 -2.19 -4.00 -3.76
N ILE A 119 -1.28 -3.73 -4.68
CA ILE A 119 -1.33 -2.57 -5.55
C ILE A 119 -2.47 -2.79 -6.57
N CYS A 120 -3.34 -1.79 -6.74
CA CYS A 120 -4.41 -1.87 -7.73
C CYS A 120 -3.83 -2.06 -9.14
N PRO A 121 -4.49 -2.89 -10.00
CA PRO A 121 -4.10 -3.03 -11.39
C PRO A 121 -3.93 -1.68 -12.09
N GLY A 122 -2.87 -1.56 -12.86
CA GLY A 122 -2.50 -0.34 -13.59
C GLY A 122 -1.72 0.73 -12.83
N SER A 123 -1.42 0.50 -11.56
CA SER A 123 -0.43 1.33 -10.85
C SER A 123 0.99 0.96 -11.26
N ASP A 124 1.89 1.95 -11.31
CA ASP A 124 3.30 1.72 -11.61
C ASP A 124 4.05 1.31 -10.34
N THR A 125 4.53 0.08 -10.32
CA THR A 125 5.23 -0.52 -9.16
C THR A 125 6.71 -0.13 -9.08
N SER A 126 7.23 0.62 -10.05
CA SER A 126 8.60 1.11 -10.07
C SER A 126 8.65 2.60 -9.74
N THR A 127 9.30 2.94 -8.63
CA THR A 127 9.55 4.35 -8.28
C THR A 127 10.71 4.97 -9.05
N ALA A 128 11.40 4.21 -9.91
CA ALA A 128 12.51 4.70 -10.73
C ALA A 128 12.10 5.84 -11.68
N ASN A 129 10.82 5.87 -12.10
CA ASN A 129 10.28 6.89 -12.99
C ASN A 129 9.59 8.04 -12.23
N PHE A 130 9.56 8.00 -10.90
CA PHE A 130 8.92 9.05 -10.11
C PHE A 130 9.79 10.32 -10.14
N PRO A 131 9.31 11.45 -10.69
CA PRO A 131 10.12 12.66 -10.86
C PRO A 131 10.28 13.40 -9.53
N LEU A 132 11.23 12.95 -8.71
CA LEU A 132 11.60 13.61 -7.46
C LEU A 132 12.26 14.98 -7.69
N THR A 133 12.77 15.21 -8.90
CA THR A 133 13.28 16.50 -9.37
C THR A 133 12.93 16.67 -10.84
N LYS A 134 12.46 17.86 -11.23
CA LYS A 134 12.14 18.16 -12.63
C LYS A 134 12.41 19.62 -12.94
N GLU A 135 12.95 19.86 -14.14
CA GLU A 135 13.12 21.20 -14.68
C GLU A 135 11.81 21.72 -15.29
N ILE A 136 11.56 23.00 -15.07
CA ILE A 136 10.45 23.76 -15.64
C ILE A 136 11.05 24.82 -16.55
N ASN A 137 10.53 24.97 -17.76
CA ASN A 137 11.07 25.91 -18.74
C ASN A 137 10.49 27.34 -18.59
N THR A 138 9.30 27.46 -18.00
CA THR A 138 8.57 28.73 -17.89
C THR A 138 7.89 28.87 -16.53
N PRO A 139 8.45 29.65 -15.59
CA PRO A 139 9.80 30.25 -15.59
C PRO A 139 10.91 29.18 -15.50
N LYS A 140 12.11 29.47 -16.03
CA LYS A 140 13.23 28.50 -16.01
C LYS A 140 13.65 28.18 -14.57
N GLY A 141 13.42 26.97 -14.14
CA GLY A 141 13.68 26.57 -12.77
C GLY A 141 13.65 25.07 -12.61
N ARG A 142 13.75 24.61 -11.37
CA ARG A 142 13.55 23.20 -11.04
C ARG A 142 12.85 23.09 -9.71
N TYR A 143 12.01 22.07 -9.55
CA TYR A 143 11.54 21.67 -8.22
C TYR A 143 12.25 20.40 -7.79
N ARG A 144 12.36 20.22 -6.47
CA ARG A 144 12.80 19.01 -5.81
C ARG A 144 11.87 18.67 -4.66
N ILE A 145 11.45 17.41 -4.57
CA ILE A 145 10.69 16.92 -3.42
C ILE A 145 11.67 16.66 -2.28
N GLU A 146 11.43 17.30 -1.14
CA GLU A 146 12.28 17.16 0.05
C GLU A 146 11.86 15.98 0.90
N PHE A 147 10.56 15.88 1.19
CA PHE A 147 10.01 14.75 1.92
C PHE A 147 8.50 14.59 1.67
N TYR A 148 8.03 13.38 1.93
CA TYR A 148 6.63 13.04 2.13
C TYR A 148 6.49 12.21 3.42
N ALA A 149 5.64 12.67 4.33
CA ALA A 149 5.33 12.00 5.58
C ALA A 149 3.87 11.55 5.58
N TYR A 150 3.60 10.33 6.00
CA TYR A 150 2.25 9.82 6.22
C TYR A 150 2.02 9.55 7.71
N ALA A 151 0.90 10.03 8.22
CA ALA A 151 0.45 9.79 9.59
C ALA A 151 -0.96 9.20 9.57
N GLY A 152 -1.09 7.92 9.86
CA GLY A 152 -2.39 7.26 9.89
C GLY A 152 -2.29 5.74 9.85
N THR A 153 -3.36 5.11 9.39
CA THR A 153 -3.43 3.65 9.25
C THR A 153 -3.82 3.29 7.82
N GLN A 154 -3.38 2.14 7.31
CA GLN A 154 -3.83 1.62 6.02
C GLN A 154 -5.36 1.42 5.94
N PHE A 155 -6.03 1.31 7.10
CA PHE A 155 -7.46 0.97 7.18
C PHE A 155 -8.39 2.17 7.12
N TYR A 156 -8.03 3.23 7.83
CA TYR A 156 -8.85 4.44 7.98
C TYR A 156 -8.29 5.63 7.20
N GLY A 157 -7.11 5.42 6.60
CA GLY A 157 -6.34 6.51 6.03
C GLY A 157 -5.71 7.35 7.14
N GLY A 158 -5.42 8.60 6.79
CA GLY A 158 -4.67 9.51 7.64
C GLY A 158 -4.38 10.82 6.96
N THR A 159 -3.24 11.40 7.29
CA THR A 159 -2.80 12.70 6.80
C THR A 159 -1.46 12.55 6.11
N GLY A 160 -1.39 13.01 4.87
CA GLY A 160 -0.17 13.13 4.08
C GLY A 160 0.39 14.54 4.19
N LYS A 161 1.71 14.65 4.34
CA LYS A 161 2.43 15.91 4.45
C LYS A 161 3.59 15.92 3.46
N LEU A 162 3.50 16.77 2.45
CA LEU A 162 4.46 16.85 1.35
C LEU A 162 5.18 18.20 1.36
N LYS A 163 6.51 18.18 1.22
CA LYS A 163 7.32 19.39 1.08
C LYS A 163 8.14 19.35 -0.20
N ALA A 164 8.08 20.43 -0.97
CA ALA A 164 8.88 20.64 -2.17
C ALA A 164 9.62 21.97 -2.10
N THR A 165 10.81 22.01 -2.69
CA THR A 165 11.59 23.23 -2.88
C THR A 165 11.67 23.55 -4.35
N GLY A 166 11.26 24.76 -4.71
CA GLY A 166 11.41 25.33 -6.04
C GLY A 166 12.60 26.26 -6.09
N GLU A 167 13.40 26.14 -7.13
CA GLU A 167 14.58 26.94 -7.39
C GLU A 167 14.40 27.66 -8.73
N ARG A 168 14.41 28.99 -8.70
CA ARG A 168 14.47 29.80 -9.91
C ARG A 168 15.91 29.83 -10.40
N LEU A 169 16.15 29.40 -11.63
CA LEU A 169 17.49 29.34 -12.21
C LEU A 169 17.76 30.55 -13.10
N SER A 170 19.03 30.84 -13.38
CA SER A 170 19.41 31.77 -14.43
C SER A 170 18.99 31.25 -15.82
N ASN A 171 18.99 32.11 -16.84
CA ASN A 171 18.55 31.73 -18.19
C ASN A 171 19.41 30.62 -18.81
N ASP A 172 20.70 30.55 -18.46
CA ASP A 172 21.63 29.48 -18.82
C ASP A 172 21.50 28.24 -17.89
N GLY A 173 20.81 28.36 -16.74
CA GLY A 173 20.59 27.27 -15.78
C GLY A 173 21.73 27.08 -14.78
N SER A 174 22.79 27.88 -14.86
CA SER A 174 24.02 27.70 -14.08
C SER A 174 23.93 28.17 -12.62
N ARG A 175 23.01 29.10 -12.32
CA ARG A 175 22.90 29.73 -10.99
C ARG A 175 21.48 29.69 -10.45
N ILE A 176 21.35 29.47 -9.15
CA ILE A 176 20.09 29.64 -8.42
C ILE A 176 19.94 31.14 -8.10
N LEU A 177 18.86 31.74 -8.57
CA LEU A 177 18.52 33.14 -8.35
C LEU A 177 17.66 33.34 -7.10
N ALA A 178 16.79 32.37 -6.81
CA ALA A 178 15.96 32.35 -5.60
C ALA A 178 15.50 30.91 -5.31
N SER A 179 15.22 30.62 -4.04
CA SER A 179 14.60 29.37 -3.63
C SER A 179 13.40 29.60 -2.72
N ALA A 180 12.41 28.74 -2.83
CA ALA A 180 11.27 28.74 -1.93
C ALA A 180 10.87 27.30 -1.64
N SER A 181 10.56 27.02 -0.38
CA SER A 181 10.02 25.73 0.04
C SER A 181 8.55 25.88 0.37
N VAL A 182 7.73 24.97 -0.15
CA VAL A 182 6.30 24.91 0.14
C VAL A 182 5.98 23.56 0.74
N GLU A 183 5.19 23.60 1.79
CA GLU A 183 4.70 22.44 2.52
C GLU A 183 3.17 22.41 2.44
N GLN A 184 2.63 21.26 2.08
CA GLN A 184 1.21 21.03 1.94
C GLN A 184 0.79 19.80 2.73
N THR A 185 -0.36 19.91 3.40
CA THR A 185 -0.99 18.79 4.11
C THR A 185 -2.32 18.45 3.46
N PHE A 186 -2.61 17.18 3.28
CA PHE A 186 -3.84 16.66 2.69
C PHE A 186 -4.30 15.38 3.39
N ASP A 187 -5.57 15.02 3.25
CA ASP A 187 -6.07 13.75 3.77
C ASP A 187 -5.75 12.63 2.80
N VAL A 188 -5.34 11.48 3.32
CA VAL A 188 -5.18 10.24 2.56
C VAL A 188 -6.33 9.34 2.98
N LYS A 189 -7.12 8.88 2.02
CA LYS A 189 -8.24 7.97 2.29
C LYS A 189 -8.11 6.69 1.46
N PRO A 190 -8.38 5.52 2.06
CA PRO A 190 -8.47 4.28 1.31
C PRO A 190 -9.74 4.32 0.45
N LYS A 191 -9.66 3.69 -0.73
CA LYS A 191 -10.80 3.45 -1.59
C LYS A 191 -10.65 2.08 -2.28
N PRO A 192 -11.74 1.49 -2.78
CA PRO A 192 -11.65 0.30 -3.63
C PRO A 192 -10.89 0.59 -4.93
N CYS A 193 -10.25 -0.44 -5.49
CA CYS A 193 -9.58 -0.31 -6.80
C CYS A 193 -10.56 -0.10 -7.96
N ASP A 194 -11.77 -0.63 -7.82
CA ASP A 194 -12.82 -0.67 -8.85
C ASP A 194 -13.85 0.46 -8.73
N ALA A 195 -13.71 1.35 -7.74
CA ALA A 195 -14.65 2.43 -7.47
C ALA A 195 -13.94 3.79 -7.33
N ARG A 196 -14.67 4.87 -7.62
CA ARG A 196 -14.22 6.21 -7.26
C ARG A 196 -14.38 6.38 -5.74
N PHE A 197 -13.62 7.32 -5.18
CA PHE A 197 -13.79 7.64 -3.77
C PHE A 197 -15.22 8.16 -3.51
N GLY A 198 -15.92 7.53 -2.57
CA GLY A 198 -17.32 7.84 -2.23
C GLY A 198 -18.37 6.95 -2.91
N ASP A 199 -17.99 6.20 -3.95
CA ASP A 199 -18.89 5.21 -4.57
C ASP A 199 -18.92 3.91 -3.75
N PRO A 200 -20.05 3.17 -3.75
CA PRO A 200 -20.12 1.88 -3.08
C PRO A 200 -19.13 0.90 -3.72
N ALA A 201 -18.40 0.17 -2.87
CA ALA A 201 -17.46 -0.85 -3.32
C ALA A 201 -18.22 -2.04 -3.92
N THR A 202 -17.82 -2.49 -5.12
CA THR A 202 -18.33 -3.74 -5.70
C THR A 202 -17.57 -4.97 -5.21
N SER A 203 -16.40 -4.79 -4.58
CA SER A 203 -15.59 -5.83 -3.94
C SER A 203 -15.00 -5.31 -2.62
N SER A 204 -14.84 -6.19 -1.63
CA SER A 204 -14.11 -5.86 -0.40
C SER A 204 -12.59 -5.78 -0.61
N GLY A 205 -12.11 -6.26 -1.77
CA GLY A 205 -10.69 -6.49 -2.04
C GLY A 205 -10.06 -7.55 -1.13
N PHE A 206 -10.82 -8.18 -0.23
CA PHE A 206 -10.31 -9.24 0.64
C PHE A 206 -10.05 -10.51 -0.18
N PRO A 207 -8.87 -11.16 -0.07
CA PRO A 207 -8.57 -12.35 -0.83
C PRO A 207 -9.18 -13.59 -0.17
N GLY A 208 -10.32 -14.03 -0.69
CA GLY A 208 -10.93 -15.30 -0.29
C GLY A 208 -10.05 -16.50 -0.64
N LEU A 209 -9.47 -16.50 -1.84
CA LEU A 209 -8.37 -17.37 -2.22
C LEU A 209 -7.11 -16.53 -2.42
N LEU A 210 -6.03 -16.87 -1.71
CA LEU A 210 -4.71 -16.26 -1.89
C LEU A 210 -3.70 -17.35 -2.26
N GLY A 211 -3.02 -17.17 -3.39
CA GLY A 211 -1.95 -18.04 -3.87
C GLY A 211 -0.71 -17.25 -4.26
N TRP A 212 0.48 -17.83 -4.14
CA TRP A 212 1.66 -17.29 -4.81
C TRP A 212 1.56 -17.64 -6.29
N THR A 213 1.21 -18.90 -6.57
CA THR A 213 0.74 -19.35 -7.88
C THR A 213 -0.64 -19.96 -7.73
N VAL A 214 -1.51 -19.71 -8.70
CA VAL A 214 -2.89 -20.21 -8.71
C VAL A 214 -3.17 -20.88 -10.05
N SER A 215 -3.71 -22.10 -9.98
CA SER A 215 -4.31 -22.83 -11.10
C SER A 215 -5.71 -23.29 -10.65
N LEU A 216 -6.74 -22.56 -11.05
CA LEU A 216 -8.12 -22.84 -10.63
C LEU A 216 -8.68 -24.11 -11.24
N GLY A 217 -8.31 -24.44 -12.49
CA GLY A 217 -8.94 -25.55 -13.20
C GLY A 217 -10.42 -25.25 -13.43
N ASN A 218 -11.30 -26.19 -13.10
CA ASN A 218 -12.75 -26.01 -13.13
C ASN A 218 -13.35 -25.72 -11.73
N ASN A 219 -12.53 -25.24 -10.77
CA ASN A 219 -13.02 -24.96 -9.43
C ASN A 219 -13.60 -23.55 -9.32
N ASP A 220 -14.61 -23.41 -8.46
CA ASP A 220 -15.33 -22.16 -8.26
C ASP A 220 -14.83 -21.42 -7.02
N VAL A 221 -14.83 -20.09 -7.10
CA VAL A 221 -14.66 -19.20 -5.96
C VAL A 221 -15.88 -18.29 -5.88
N LYS A 222 -16.75 -18.59 -4.92
CA LYS A 222 -18.06 -17.98 -4.74
C LYS A 222 -18.05 -16.95 -3.63
N GLY A 223 -18.85 -15.89 -3.79
CA GLY A 223 -18.86 -14.73 -2.90
C GLY A 223 -18.75 -13.43 -3.67
N VAL A 224 -19.88 -12.76 -3.92
CA VAL A 224 -19.94 -11.54 -4.72
C VAL A 224 -18.95 -10.46 -4.24
N THR A 225 -18.85 -10.25 -2.92
CA THR A 225 -18.01 -9.19 -2.35
C THR A 225 -16.59 -9.67 -2.00
N SER A 226 -16.46 -10.88 -1.46
CA SER A 226 -15.22 -11.37 -0.83
C SER A 226 -14.66 -12.64 -1.48
N GLY A 227 -15.34 -13.22 -2.47
CA GLY A 227 -14.90 -14.34 -3.31
C GLY A 227 -13.83 -13.92 -4.32
N ASN A 228 -12.89 -13.08 -3.89
CA ASN A 228 -11.79 -12.62 -4.74
C ASN A 228 -10.66 -13.66 -4.75
N VAL A 229 -10.00 -13.77 -5.90
CA VAL A 229 -8.80 -14.58 -6.09
C VAL A 229 -7.62 -13.65 -6.22
N LEU A 230 -6.63 -13.80 -5.35
CA LEU A 230 -5.37 -13.06 -5.45
C LEU A 230 -4.22 -14.01 -5.75
N CYS A 231 -3.50 -13.73 -6.84
CA CYS A 231 -2.31 -14.46 -7.22
C CYS A 231 -1.08 -13.54 -7.26
N ILE A 232 -0.09 -13.82 -6.40
CA ILE A 232 1.07 -12.94 -6.17
C ILE A 232 2.06 -12.97 -7.35
N LEU A 233 2.28 -14.15 -7.95
CA LEU A 233 3.29 -14.38 -8.99
C LEU A 233 2.68 -14.71 -10.36
N CYS A 234 1.36 -14.73 -10.47
CA CYS A 234 0.71 -14.90 -11.78
C CYS A 234 0.87 -13.64 -12.62
N THR A 235 1.08 -13.83 -13.92
CA THR A 235 1.25 -12.75 -14.89
C THR A 235 0.45 -13.05 -16.14
N VAL A 236 -0.15 -12.03 -16.74
CA VAL A 236 -0.77 -12.14 -18.07
C VAL A 236 0.32 -12.15 -19.13
N THR A 237 0.32 -13.17 -19.98
CA THR A 237 1.20 -13.22 -21.15
C THR A 237 0.56 -12.43 -22.29
N ASN A 238 1.28 -11.46 -22.87
CA ASN A 238 0.79 -10.59 -23.96
C ASN A 238 -0.52 -9.83 -23.62
N PRO A 239 -0.51 -8.94 -22.61
CA PRO A 239 -1.71 -8.19 -22.25
C PRO A 239 -2.17 -7.28 -23.39
N SER A 240 -3.49 -7.21 -23.57
CA SER A 240 -4.17 -6.33 -24.54
C SER A 240 -3.96 -4.84 -24.27
N LYS A 241 -3.57 -4.49 -23.04
CA LYS A 241 -3.29 -3.12 -22.61
C LYS A 241 -1.89 -3.00 -22.04
N SER A 242 -1.24 -1.86 -22.32
CA SER A 242 0.09 -1.52 -21.79
C SER A 242 0.05 -0.79 -20.45
N ASP A 243 -1.14 -0.47 -19.95
CA ASP A 243 -1.32 0.33 -18.74
C ASP A 243 -1.26 -0.49 -17.44
N GLY A 244 -1.05 -1.82 -17.51
CA GLY A 244 -1.01 -2.71 -16.35
C GLY A 244 -2.39 -3.17 -15.85
N THR A 245 -3.46 -2.86 -16.58
CA THR A 245 -4.80 -3.41 -16.34
C THR A 245 -5.07 -4.61 -17.23
N TYR A 246 -5.94 -5.51 -16.77
CA TYR A 246 -6.28 -6.74 -17.48
C TYR A 246 -7.79 -6.87 -17.62
N THR A 247 -8.23 -7.45 -18.72
CA THR A 247 -9.60 -7.95 -18.86
C THR A 247 -9.82 -9.14 -17.94
N GLN A 248 -11.08 -9.45 -17.63
CA GLN A 248 -11.43 -10.60 -16.81
C GLN A 248 -10.91 -11.92 -17.44
N ALA A 249 -11.09 -12.11 -18.74
CA ALA A 249 -10.61 -13.30 -19.46
C ALA A 249 -9.08 -13.48 -19.40
N GLU A 250 -8.32 -12.38 -19.49
CA GLU A 250 -6.86 -12.42 -19.32
C GLU A 250 -6.47 -12.81 -17.90
N ALA A 251 -7.16 -12.27 -16.90
CA ALA A 251 -6.92 -12.60 -15.50
C ALA A 251 -7.28 -14.06 -15.18
N GLU A 252 -8.42 -14.54 -15.69
CA GLU A 252 -8.86 -15.95 -15.62
C GLU A 252 -7.82 -16.90 -16.24
N THR A 253 -7.30 -16.54 -17.42
CA THR A 253 -6.23 -17.31 -18.08
C THR A 253 -4.97 -17.35 -17.22
N ALA A 254 -4.58 -16.23 -16.61
CA ALA A 254 -3.38 -16.14 -15.79
C ALA A 254 -3.45 -16.97 -14.49
N VAL A 255 -4.66 -17.19 -13.95
CA VAL A 255 -4.89 -18.08 -12.81
C VAL A 255 -5.32 -19.49 -13.23
N GLY A 256 -5.19 -19.84 -14.51
CA GLY A 256 -5.51 -21.17 -15.04
C GLY A 256 -6.96 -21.60 -14.84
N ALA A 257 -7.91 -20.65 -14.88
CA ALA A 257 -9.33 -20.95 -14.89
C ALA A 257 -9.73 -21.58 -16.24
N LEU A 258 -10.55 -22.64 -16.19
CA LEU A 258 -11.12 -23.32 -17.34
C LEU A 258 -12.60 -22.93 -17.51
N ALA A 259 -13.21 -23.37 -18.60
CA ALA A 259 -14.55 -22.95 -19.03
C ALA A 259 -15.69 -23.18 -18.00
N ASN A 260 -15.52 -24.09 -17.04
CA ASN A 260 -16.50 -24.35 -15.99
C ASN A 260 -16.15 -23.72 -14.64
N SER A 261 -15.04 -22.97 -14.55
CA SER A 261 -14.68 -22.23 -13.34
C SER A 261 -15.48 -20.95 -13.29
N ASP A 262 -16.05 -20.66 -12.13
CA ASP A 262 -16.74 -19.40 -11.88
C ASP A 262 -16.14 -18.67 -10.67
N VAL A 263 -15.78 -17.40 -10.87
CA VAL A 263 -15.25 -16.51 -9.84
C VAL A 263 -16.23 -15.35 -9.70
N ASP A 264 -17.06 -15.38 -8.66
CA ASP A 264 -18.08 -14.34 -8.44
C ASP A 264 -17.45 -12.96 -8.14
N GLY A 265 -16.30 -12.97 -7.47
CA GLY A 265 -15.56 -11.77 -7.09
C GLY A 265 -14.65 -11.24 -8.21
N LYS A 266 -13.48 -10.71 -7.81
CA LYS A 266 -12.45 -10.23 -8.75
C LYS A 266 -11.18 -11.05 -8.66
N ILE A 267 -10.48 -11.17 -9.79
CA ILE A 267 -9.15 -11.75 -9.86
C ILE A 267 -8.13 -10.61 -9.84
N PHE A 268 -7.20 -10.70 -8.90
CA PHE A 268 -6.15 -9.72 -8.71
C PHE A 268 -4.79 -10.37 -8.84
N LEU A 269 -3.94 -9.77 -9.68
CA LEU A 269 -2.60 -10.25 -9.97
C LEU A 269 -1.59 -9.24 -9.41
N GLY A 270 -0.54 -9.73 -8.76
CA GLY A 270 0.56 -8.90 -8.31
C GLY A 270 0.84 -8.98 -6.81
N LYS A 271 1.89 -8.28 -6.40
CA LYS A 271 2.50 -8.44 -5.08
C LYS A 271 1.65 -7.81 -3.97
N ILE A 272 1.48 -8.58 -2.89
CA ILE A 272 0.96 -8.13 -1.60
C ILE A 272 1.90 -8.61 -0.49
N SER A 273 2.02 -7.86 0.60
CA SER A 273 2.64 -8.38 1.82
C SER A 273 1.65 -9.28 2.54
N THR A 274 2.01 -10.55 2.73
CA THR A 274 1.24 -11.47 3.56
C THR A 274 1.76 -11.41 5.01
N PRO A 275 0.90 -11.57 6.03
CA PRO A 275 1.34 -11.66 7.42
C PRO A 275 2.10 -12.96 7.66
N ASP A 276 2.90 -13.01 8.74
CA ASP A 276 3.46 -14.30 9.18
C ASP A 276 2.34 -15.27 9.58
N VAL A 277 2.50 -16.54 9.23
CA VAL A 277 1.55 -17.58 9.65
C VAL A 277 1.63 -17.75 11.18
N PRO A 278 0.49 -17.87 11.88
CA PRO A 278 0.49 -18.16 13.31
C PRO A 278 1.22 -19.48 13.60
N ILE A 279 2.09 -19.47 14.60
CA ILE A 279 2.79 -20.67 15.11
C ILE A 279 2.25 -21.07 16.47
N PHE A 280 2.44 -22.34 16.85
CA PHE A 280 1.97 -22.85 18.13
C PHE A 280 2.62 -22.07 19.28
N PRO A 281 1.85 -21.56 20.28
CA PRO A 281 2.42 -20.77 21.36
C PRO A 281 3.46 -21.55 22.17
N ALA A 282 4.70 -21.06 22.21
CA ALA A 282 5.81 -21.73 22.90
C ALA A 282 5.52 -22.01 24.39
N ALA A 283 4.79 -21.11 25.05
CA ALA A 283 4.40 -21.24 26.46
C ALA A 283 3.44 -22.41 26.73
N LEU A 284 2.70 -22.89 25.71
CA LEU A 284 1.76 -24.01 25.85
C LEU A 284 2.40 -25.35 25.46
N LYS A 285 3.56 -25.33 24.81
CA LYS A 285 4.23 -26.53 24.27
C LYS A 285 4.50 -27.61 25.34
N PRO A 286 4.87 -27.28 26.59
CA PRO A 286 5.07 -28.28 27.64
C PRO A 286 3.81 -29.06 28.04
N TYR A 287 2.61 -28.56 27.71
CA TYR A 287 1.34 -29.15 28.14
C TYR A 287 0.70 -30.06 27.10
N VAL A 288 1.25 -30.13 25.88
CA VAL A 288 0.66 -30.86 24.76
C VAL A 288 1.62 -31.90 24.19
N THR A 289 1.06 -32.91 23.54
CA THR A 289 1.80 -33.86 22.71
C THR A 289 1.25 -33.81 21.30
N GLU A 290 2.14 -33.70 20.31
CA GLU A 290 1.77 -33.71 18.90
C GLU A 290 1.10 -35.06 18.52
N LYS A 291 -0.03 -35.01 17.82
CA LYS A 291 -0.79 -36.21 17.42
C LYS A 291 -1.24 -36.18 15.97
N SER A 292 -1.36 -37.35 15.35
CA SER A 292 -1.98 -37.50 14.05
C SER A 292 -3.48 -37.78 14.19
N ILE A 293 -4.28 -37.21 13.29
CA ILE A 293 -5.72 -37.46 13.21
C ILE A 293 -5.97 -38.37 12.01
N THR A 294 -6.28 -39.64 12.26
CA THR A 294 -6.50 -40.65 11.20
C THR A 294 -7.89 -41.28 11.25
N GLY A 295 -8.76 -40.81 12.14
CA GLY A 295 -10.06 -41.38 12.46
C GLY A 295 -11.06 -40.32 12.88
N ASN A 296 -12.30 -40.74 13.15
CA ASN A 296 -13.34 -39.85 13.69
C ASN A 296 -12.85 -39.19 14.97
N THR A 297 -12.77 -37.86 14.96
CA THR A 297 -12.22 -37.08 16.07
C THR A 297 -13.09 -35.85 16.26
N THR A 298 -13.40 -35.53 17.51
CA THR A 298 -14.04 -34.25 17.86
C THR A 298 -13.05 -33.42 18.66
N ILE A 299 -12.81 -32.19 18.22
CA ILE A 299 -12.04 -31.18 18.95
C ILE A 299 -13.03 -30.15 19.49
N THR A 300 -13.11 -30.04 20.80
CA THR A 300 -13.96 -29.04 21.46
C THR A 300 -13.09 -27.94 22.06
N ALA A 301 -13.45 -26.69 21.76
CA ALA A 301 -12.86 -25.53 22.41
C ALA A 301 -13.08 -25.60 23.93
N SER A 302 -12.10 -25.16 24.70
CA SER A 302 -12.21 -25.02 26.15
C SER A 302 -12.24 -23.56 26.54
N SER A 303 -13.09 -23.22 27.50
CA SER A 303 -13.12 -21.92 28.18
C SER A 303 -12.16 -21.85 29.38
N THR A 304 -11.51 -22.97 29.72
CA THR A 304 -10.60 -23.08 30.86
C THR A 304 -9.16 -23.12 30.37
N ARG A 305 -8.33 -22.21 30.89
CA ARG A 305 -6.90 -22.13 30.62
C ARG A 305 -6.18 -23.42 31.05
N THR A 306 -5.27 -23.91 30.21
CA THR A 306 -4.39 -25.03 30.55
C THR A 306 -3.24 -24.55 31.44
N THR A 307 -3.06 -25.22 32.59
CA THR A 307 -2.02 -24.91 33.59
C THR A 307 -1.08 -26.07 33.87
N SER A 308 -1.45 -27.27 33.41
CA SER A 308 -0.67 -28.50 33.53
C SER A 308 -1.05 -29.49 32.42
N THR A 309 -0.24 -30.52 32.22
CA THR A 309 -0.54 -31.65 31.32
C THR A 309 -1.86 -32.34 31.69
N GLY A 310 -2.20 -32.45 32.98
CA GLY A 310 -3.47 -33.02 33.44
C GLY A 310 -4.71 -32.18 33.08
N THR A 311 -4.53 -30.91 32.75
CA THR A 311 -5.58 -29.99 32.29
C THR A 311 -5.58 -29.76 30.77
N SER A 312 -4.76 -30.52 30.03
CA SER A 312 -4.81 -30.51 28.57
C SER A 312 -6.09 -31.19 28.09
N ASN A 313 -6.69 -30.67 27.01
CA ASN A 313 -7.94 -31.19 26.47
C ASN A 313 -7.70 -31.99 25.18
N ASN A 314 -8.77 -32.60 24.65
CA ASN A 314 -8.76 -33.30 23.36
C ASN A 314 -7.65 -34.38 23.28
N SER A 315 -7.61 -35.27 24.28
CA SER A 315 -6.59 -36.32 24.40
C SER A 315 -5.14 -35.81 24.52
N GLY A 316 -4.95 -34.60 25.04
CA GLY A 316 -3.63 -34.02 25.31
C GLY A 316 -2.91 -33.42 24.11
N MET A 317 -3.59 -33.29 22.96
CA MET A 317 -3.01 -32.61 21.79
C MET A 317 -3.28 -31.11 21.78
N CYS A 318 -4.17 -30.63 22.66
CA CYS A 318 -4.60 -29.24 22.69
C CYS A 318 -4.38 -28.61 24.08
N ALA A 319 -4.12 -27.31 24.09
CA ALA A 319 -4.04 -26.47 25.27
C ALA A 319 -4.73 -25.13 25.02
N THR A 320 -5.32 -24.56 26.05
CA THR A 320 -6.06 -23.30 25.98
C THR A 320 -5.26 -22.20 26.67
N ASP A 321 -5.16 -21.05 26.01
CA ASP A 321 -4.44 -19.89 26.51
C ASP A 321 -5.27 -19.07 27.52
N ALA A 322 -4.80 -17.85 27.80
CA ALA A 322 -5.43 -16.92 28.75
C ALA A 322 -6.13 -15.75 28.05
N SER A 323 -6.33 -15.79 26.73
CA SER A 323 -6.98 -14.70 26.02
C SER A 323 -8.45 -14.58 26.42
N THR A 324 -9.09 -13.47 26.07
CA THR A 324 -10.53 -13.26 26.29
C THR A 324 -11.18 -12.87 24.97
N PRO A 325 -11.93 -13.78 24.32
CA PRO A 325 -12.22 -15.16 24.72
C PRO A 325 -10.97 -16.07 24.68
N PRO A 326 -10.90 -17.15 25.49
CA PRO A 326 -9.79 -18.11 25.43
C PRO A 326 -9.70 -18.82 24.09
N ILE A 327 -8.47 -19.06 23.62
CA ILE A 327 -8.21 -19.76 22.36
C ILE A 327 -7.66 -21.15 22.65
N THR A 328 -8.21 -22.17 21.99
CA THR A 328 -7.73 -23.55 22.07
C THR A 328 -6.76 -23.84 20.92
N HIS A 329 -5.50 -24.14 21.26
CA HIS A 329 -4.41 -24.42 20.34
C HIS A 329 -4.10 -25.91 20.31
N CYS A 330 -4.11 -26.54 19.13
CA CYS A 330 -3.87 -27.97 18.96
C CYS A 330 -2.64 -28.23 18.10
N LEU A 331 -1.73 -29.08 18.58
CA LEU A 331 -0.51 -29.47 17.87
C LEU A 331 -0.72 -30.81 17.17
N ILE A 332 -0.68 -30.80 15.83
CA ILE A 332 -1.07 -31.94 14.99
C ILE A 332 0.05 -32.26 14.01
N SER A 333 0.45 -33.53 13.92
CA SER A 333 1.50 -33.94 12.98
C SER A 333 0.97 -34.15 11.56
N ARG A 334 -0.24 -34.67 11.41
CA ARG A 334 -0.92 -34.87 10.12
C ARG A 334 -2.41 -35.09 10.31
N ILE A 335 -3.18 -34.85 9.26
CA ILE A 335 -4.60 -35.20 9.19
C ILE A 335 -4.79 -36.11 7.97
N ASP A 336 -5.22 -37.35 8.17
CA ASP A 336 -5.45 -38.32 7.10
C ASP A 336 -6.83 -38.97 7.29
N LEU A 337 -7.83 -38.37 6.65
CA LEU A 337 -9.23 -38.76 6.76
C LEU A 337 -9.64 -39.48 5.47
N GLN A 338 -9.96 -40.76 5.61
CA GLN A 338 -10.36 -41.62 4.49
C GLN A 338 -11.76 -42.22 4.71
N GLY A 339 -12.43 -42.57 3.61
CA GLY A 339 -13.77 -43.17 3.64
C GLY A 339 -14.82 -42.15 4.09
N GLN A 340 -15.37 -42.34 5.29
CA GLN A 340 -16.41 -41.49 5.89
C GLN A 340 -15.93 -40.83 7.20
N LYS A 341 -14.62 -40.72 7.38
CA LYS A 341 -14.04 -40.20 8.63
C LYS A 341 -14.21 -38.68 8.73
N VAL A 342 -14.63 -38.19 9.89
CA VAL A 342 -14.88 -36.78 10.10
C VAL A 342 -14.05 -36.23 11.25
N LEU A 343 -13.38 -35.11 11.01
CA LEU A 343 -12.86 -34.24 12.05
C LEU A 343 -13.91 -33.18 12.35
N THR A 344 -14.61 -33.32 13.47
CA THR A 344 -15.57 -32.33 13.95
C THR A 344 -14.84 -31.33 14.83
N VAL A 345 -15.01 -30.04 14.57
CA VAL A 345 -14.48 -28.99 15.44
C VAL A 345 -15.63 -28.17 15.99
N ASP A 346 -15.70 -28.07 17.31
CA ASP A 346 -16.68 -27.29 18.04
C ASP A 346 -16.01 -26.04 18.63
N THR A 347 -16.36 -24.89 18.09
CA THR A 347 -15.83 -23.58 18.49
C THR A 347 -16.78 -22.81 19.41
N THR A 348 -17.85 -23.43 19.93
CA THR A 348 -18.87 -22.74 20.76
C THR A 348 -18.27 -22.04 21.98
N ALA A 349 -17.33 -22.68 22.67
CA ALA A 349 -16.67 -22.15 23.87
C ALA A 349 -15.48 -21.18 23.58
N GLY A 350 -15.08 -21.03 22.32
CA GLY A 350 -13.97 -20.16 21.92
C GLY A 350 -13.34 -20.58 20.58
N PRO A 351 -12.43 -19.77 20.01
CA PRO A 351 -11.75 -20.13 18.78
C PRO A 351 -10.84 -21.36 18.94
N VAL A 352 -10.67 -22.11 17.85
CA VAL A 352 -9.77 -23.26 17.75
C VAL A 352 -8.72 -23.00 16.68
N ARG A 353 -7.46 -23.33 16.98
CA ARG A 353 -6.30 -23.16 16.10
C ARG A 353 -5.58 -24.49 15.98
N LEU A 354 -5.57 -25.05 14.78
CA LEU A 354 -4.92 -26.32 14.45
C LEU A 354 -3.59 -26.02 13.76
N TYR A 355 -2.48 -26.40 14.39
CA TYR A 355 -1.13 -26.22 13.84
C TYR A 355 -0.66 -27.57 13.31
N VAL A 356 -0.59 -27.70 11.98
CA VAL A 356 -0.31 -28.96 11.30
C VAL A 356 1.08 -28.90 10.69
N SER A 357 1.98 -29.79 11.13
CA SER A 357 3.38 -29.82 10.65
C SER A 357 3.58 -30.66 9.37
N GLY A 358 2.75 -31.68 9.17
CA GLY A 358 2.75 -32.56 8.00
C GLY A 358 1.58 -32.32 7.05
N ASP A 359 1.25 -33.35 6.27
CA ASP A 359 0.22 -33.27 5.24
C ASP A 359 -1.21 -33.34 5.81
N ILE A 360 -2.14 -32.82 5.03
CA ILE A 360 -3.58 -32.95 5.24
C ILE A 360 -4.16 -33.64 4.02
N ASN A 361 -4.77 -34.80 4.22
CA ASN A 361 -5.49 -35.52 3.20
C ASN A 361 -6.92 -35.79 3.65
N ALA A 362 -7.87 -35.11 3.03
CA ALA A 362 -9.29 -35.40 3.14
C ALA A 362 -9.87 -35.61 1.74
N GLY A 363 -10.64 -36.68 1.55
CA GLY A 363 -11.23 -37.02 0.26
C GLY A 363 -12.37 -38.03 0.36
N GLY A 364 -13.14 -38.15 -0.72
CA GLY A 364 -14.35 -38.96 -0.74
C GLY A 364 -15.46 -38.32 0.10
N GLN A 365 -15.97 -39.04 1.11
CA GLN A 365 -16.98 -38.54 2.04
C GLN A 365 -16.37 -38.07 3.38
N ALA A 366 -15.05 -38.20 3.53
CA ALA A 366 -14.31 -37.79 4.70
C ALA A 366 -13.96 -36.30 4.61
N GLY A 367 -13.93 -35.61 5.75
CA GLY A 367 -13.75 -34.17 5.74
C GLY A 367 -13.69 -33.52 7.12
N ILE A 368 -13.62 -32.20 7.10
CA ILE A 368 -13.67 -31.37 8.30
C ILE A 368 -15.09 -30.82 8.43
N SER A 369 -15.69 -30.96 9.61
CA SER A 369 -17.01 -30.44 9.92
C SER A 369 -16.91 -29.37 10.99
N HIS A 370 -17.27 -28.14 10.63
CA HIS A 370 -17.35 -27.01 11.54
C HIS A 370 -18.53 -26.12 11.15
N ALA A 371 -19.41 -25.83 12.11
CA ALA A 371 -20.68 -25.14 11.88
C ALA A 371 -20.68 -23.68 12.35
N GLY A 372 -19.58 -23.17 12.93
CA GLY A 372 -19.44 -21.78 13.34
C GLY A 372 -18.78 -20.91 12.28
N ASP A 373 -18.51 -19.66 12.64
CA ASP A 373 -17.86 -18.70 11.75
C ASP A 373 -16.46 -19.18 11.33
N PRO A 374 -16.11 -19.15 10.04
CA PRO A 374 -14.83 -19.67 9.56
C PRO A 374 -13.61 -19.01 10.21
N GLY A 375 -13.69 -17.75 10.64
CA GLY A 375 -12.62 -17.09 11.41
C GLY A 375 -12.33 -17.72 12.78
N ARG A 376 -13.29 -18.46 13.36
CA ARG A 376 -13.12 -19.15 14.66
C ARG A 376 -12.37 -20.48 14.54
N LEU A 377 -12.25 -21.06 13.35
CA LEU A 377 -11.42 -22.23 13.09
C LEU A 377 -10.24 -21.85 12.18
N GLY A 378 -9.05 -21.80 12.76
CA GLY A 378 -7.81 -21.56 12.02
C GLY A 378 -7.04 -22.86 11.79
N LEU A 379 -6.58 -23.08 10.57
CA LEU A 379 -5.78 -24.24 10.17
C LEU A 379 -4.45 -23.74 9.57
N PHE A 380 -3.34 -23.98 10.27
CA PHE A 380 -2.04 -23.38 9.97
C PHE A 380 -0.99 -24.41 9.63
N GLY A 381 -0.27 -24.16 8.54
CA GLY A 381 0.87 -24.95 8.13
C GLY A 381 2.21 -24.44 8.65
N ASN A 382 3.27 -24.99 8.06
CA ASN A 382 4.64 -24.60 8.31
C ASN A 382 4.90 -23.15 7.84
N PRO A 383 5.59 -22.34 8.65
CA PRO A 383 5.99 -20.99 8.25
C PRO A 383 7.01 -21.02 7.11
N ILE A 384 7.11 -19.93 6.35
CA ILE A 384 8.10 -19.79 5.28
C ILE A 384 9.52 -19.98 5.83
N SER A 385 9.76 -19.57 7.08
CA SER A 385 11.05 -19.72 7.76
C SER A 385 11.40 -21.16 8.13
N SER A 386 10.48 -22.13 7.99
CA SER A 386 10.76 -23.53 8.33
C SER A 386 11.73 -24.20 7.36
N ASP A 387 11.82 -23.72 6.12
CA ASP A 387 12.73 -24.23 5.08
C ASP A 387 13.11 -23.08 4.14
N ALA A 388 14.41 -22.87 3.93
CA ALA A 388 14.90 -21.78 3.08
C ALA A 388 14.34 -21.83 1.66
N SER A 389 14.04 -23.03 1.14
CA SER A 389 13.46 -23.26 -0.19
C SER A 389 12.03 -22.73 -0.30
N CYS A 390 11.29 -22.64 0.82
CA CYS A 390 9.97 -22.01 0.88
C CYS A 390 10.03 -20.53 0.49
N SER A 391 11.12 -19.83 0.83
CA SER A 391 11.28 -18.41 0.53
C SER A 391 11.85 -18.14 -0.87
N SER A 392 12.73 -19.02 -1.37
CA SER A 392 13.54 -18.77 -2.56
C SER A 392 12.98 -19.38 -3.85
N ASN A 393 12.29 -20.52 -3.76
CA ASN A 393 11.74 -21.21 -4.92
C ASN A 393 10.20 -21.11 -4.93
N PRO A 394 9.58 -20.39 -5.88
CA PRO A 394 8.13 -20.23 -5.92
C PRO A 394 7.35 -21.54 -6.13
N ASN A 395 8.00 -22.59 -6.64
CA ASN A 395 7.40 -23.89 -6.91
C ASN A 395 7.66 -24.94 -5.81
N PHE A 396 8.45 -24.61 -4.79
CA PHE A 396 8.73 -25.53 -3.69
C PHE A 396 7.65 -25.47 -2.61
N THR A 397 7.20 -26.63 -2.15
CA THR A 397 6.29 -26.79 -1.01
C THR A 397 6.73 -27.98 -0.18
N ASN A 398 6.60 -27.90 1.14
CA ASN A 398 6.92 -28.99 2.06
C ASN A 398 5.68 -29.64 2.70
N GLN A 399 4.48 -29.19 2.31
CA GLN A 399 3.20 -29.78 2.73
C GLN A 399 2.25 -29.88 1.55
N THR A 400 1.47 -30.95 1.51
CA THR A 400 0.33 -31.14 0.62
C THR A 400 -0.96 -31.14 1.42
N ILE A 401 -1.91 -30.31 0.99
CA ILE A 401 -3.17 -30.09 1.68
C ILE A 401 -4.31 -30.31 0.70
N THR A 402 -5.11 -31.34 0.95
CA THR A 402 -6.40 -31.55 0.27
C THR A 402 -7.50 -31.47 1.31
N LEU A 403 -8.32 -30.42 1.21
CA LEU A 403 -9.48 -30.21 2.06
C LEU A 403 -10.72 -30.82 1.43
N ALA A 404 -11.66 -31.22 2.26
CA ALA A 404 -12.98 -31.69 1.86
C ALA A 404 -14.00 -31.35 2.95
N GLY A 405 -15.20 -30.98 2.52
CA GLY A 405 -16.36 -30.94 3.41
C GLY A 405 -16.91 -32.34 3.66
N THR A 406 -18.00 -32.44 4.42
CA THR A 406 -18.62 -33.73 4.75
C THR A 406 -19.95 -33.87 4.04
N SER A 407 -20.26 -35.03 3.46
CA SER A 407 -21.57 -35.31 2.85
C SER A 407 -22.65 -35.73 3.85
N LYS A 408 -22.26 -36.15 5.07
CA LYS A 408 -23.19 -36.62 6.12
C LYS A 408 -22.74 -36.17 7.53
N PRO A 409 -23.38 -35.15 8.12
CA PRO A 409 -24.32 -34.22 7.47
C PRO A 409 -23.63 -33.42 6.37
N SER A 410 -24.37 -33.06 5.31
CA SER A 410 -23.87 -32.18 4.24
C SER A 410 -23.49 -30.84 4.85
N LYS A 411 -22.19 -30.61 5.00
CA LYS A 411 -21.63 -29.41 5.63
C LYS A 411 -20.32 -29.05 4.94
N ALA A 412 -20.24 -27.81 4.51
CA ALA A 412 -18.98 -27.21 4.09
C ALA A 412 -18.00 -27.19 5.27
N ALA A 413 -16.71 -27.32 4.99
CA ALA A 413 -15.70 -27.09 6.00
C ALA A 413 -15.59 -25.59 6.28
N GLY A 414 -16.16 -25.13 7.40
CA GLY A 414 -16.03 -23.74 7.86
C GLY A 414 -14.63 -23.45 8.38
N VAL A 415 -13.72 -22.86 7.60
CA VAL A 415 -12.31 -22.72 8.00
C VAL A 415 -11.59 -21.53 7.36
N PHE A 416 -10.69 -20.91 8.14
CA PHE A 416 -9.57 -20.15 7.58
C PHE A 416 -8.31 -21.02 7.56
N ALA A 417 -7.78 -21.30 6.37
CA ALA A 417 -6.56 -22.09 6.21
C ALA A 417 -5.41 -21.22 5.69
N TYR A 418 -4.24 -21.30 6.33
CA TYR A 418 -3.06 -20.58 5.89
C TYR A 418 -1.80 -21.46 5.88
N PHE A 419 -1.32 -21.76 4.66
CA PHE A 419 -0.21 -22.66 4.37
C PHE A 419 0.82 -21.99 3.45
N PRO A 420 1.68 -21.09 3.97
CA PRO A 420 2.58 -20.29 3.14
C PRO A 420 3.75 -21.08 2.54
N CYS A 421 3.93 -22.36 2.90
CA CYS A 421 4.79 -23.31 2.19
C CYS A 421 4.06 -24.59 1.76
N GLY A 422 2.73 -24.53 1.66
CA GLY A 422 1.91 -25.66 1.24
C GLY A 422 1.49 -25.59 -0.23
N LYS A 423 1.17 -26.77 -0.77
CA LYS A 423 0.38 -26.94 -1.98
C LYS A 423 -1.02 -27.38 -1.56
N MET A 424 -2.04 -26.57 -1.88
CA MET A 424 -3.40 -26.76 -1.39
C MET A 424 -4.42 -26.93 -2.52
N GLY A 425 -5.46 -27.70 -2.26
CA GLY A 425 -6.65 -27.83 -3.11
C GLY A 425 -7.85 -28.40 -2.33
N ILE A 426 -8.99 -28.50 -3.01
CA ILE A 426 -10.24 -29.03 -2.44
C ILE A 426 -10.66 -30.26 -3.25
N ASN A 427 -10.91 -31.40 -2.58
CA ASN A 427 -11.34 -32.65 -3.21
C ASN A 427 -12.87 -32.79 -3.35
N GLY A 428 -13.63 -31.76 -2.98
CA GLY A 428 -15.08 -31.76 -3.01
C GLY A 428 -15.71 -32.44 -1.79
N GLY A 429 -16.90 -33.03 -1.99
CA GLY A 429 -17.49 -34.02 -1.09
C GLY A 429 -18.55 -33.51 -0.11
N ALA A 430 -18.79 -32.20 0.00
CA ALA A 430 -19.82 -31.69 0.90
C ALA A 430 -21.26 -31.96 0.40
N GLN A 431 -21.45 -32.07 -0.92
CA GLN A 431 -22.77 -32.09 -1.58
C GLN A 431 -23.64 -30.86 -1.27
N ALA A 432 -23.07 -29.82 -0.65
CA ALA A 432 -23.72 -28.55 -0.40
C ALA A 432 -23.39 -27.63 -1.57
N THR A 433 -24.37 -27.30 -2.40
CA THR A 433 -24.17 -26.33 -3.48
C THR A 433 -24.02 -24.92 -2.91
N ALA A 434 -23.09 -24.15 -3.45
CA ALA A 434 -23.00 -22.73 -3.15
C ALA A 434 -24.32 -22.01 -3.50
N THR A 435 -24.89 -21.29 -2.53
CA THR A 435 -26.08 -20.45 -2.73
C THR A 435 -25.79 -19.05 -2.23
N CYS A 436 -26.06 -18.05 -3.06
CA CYS A 436 -25.81 -16.65 -2.76
C CYS A 436 -27.12 -15.86 -2.76
N THR A 437 -27.30 -15.04 -1.74
CA THR A 437 -28.41 -14.08 -1.69
C THR A 437 -28.08 -12.86 -2.56
N PRO A 438 -29.10 -12.07 -2.96
CA PRO A 438 -28.88 -10.81 -3.67
C PRO A 438 -27.99 -9.81 -2.91
N ASP A 439 -27.97 -9.91 -1.58
CA ASP A 439 -27.16 -9.06 -0.69
C ASP A 439 -25.69 -9.52 -0.60
N GLY A 440 -25.29 -10.51 -1.40
CA GLY A 440 -23.92 -11.00 -1.50
C GLY A 440 -23.49 -11.95 -0.38
N GLU A 441 -24.42 -12.40 0.47
CA GLU A 441 -24.14 -13.49 1.41
C GLU A 441 -24.21 -14.82 0.69
N CYS A 442 -23.11 -15.56 0.70
CA CYS A 442 -23.05 -16.90 0.16
C CYS A 442 -22.87 -17.92 1.28
N GLY A 443 -23.45 -19.11 1.11
CA GLY A 443 -23.25 -20.26 1.99
C GLY A 443 -23.18 -21.57 1.20
N GLY A 444 -22.88 -22.67 1.89
CA GLY A 444 -22.69 -23.98 1.26
C GLY A 444 -21.28 -24.17 0.69
N GLY A 445 -21.17 -24.90 -0.41
CA GLY A 445 -19.91 -25.29 -1.03
C GLY A 445 -19.20 -26.44 -0.30
N ASP A 446 -17.98 -26.73 -0.73
CA ASP A 446 -17.14 -27.74 -0.09
C ASP A 446 -16.35 -27.15 1.08
N VAL A 447 -15.92 -25.91 0.92
CA VAL A 447 -15.23 -25.12 1.95
C VAL A 447 -15.94 -23.78 2.07
N TYR A 448 -16.23 -23.38 3.30
CA TYR A 448 -16.78 -22.07 3.63
C TYR A 448 -15.72 -21.28 4.42
N GLY A 449 -15.20 -20.19 3.87
CA GLY A 449 -14.16 -19.39 4.54
C GLY A 449 -13.10 -18.86 3.56
N ALA A 450 -11.85 -18.79 4.00
CA ALA A 450 -10.74 -18.28 3.20
C ALA A 450 -9.53 -19.20 3.23
N LEU A 451 -8.83 -19.26 2.10
CA LEU A 451 -7.80 -20.24 1.81
C LEU A 451 -6.56 -19.54 1.28
N TRP A 452 -5.49 -19.50 2.07
CA TRP A 452 -4.22 -18.89 1.72
C TRP A 452 -3.14 -19.95 1.64
N THR A 453 -2.47 -20.06 0.50
CA THR A 453 -1.50 -21.12 0.23
C THR A 453 -0.39 -20.62 -0.65
N LYS A 454 0.77 -21.28 -0.66
CA LYS A 454 1.81 -20.97 -1.65
C LYS A 454 1.37 -21.35 -3.05
N ILE A 455 0.96 -22.60 -3.24
CA ILE A 455 0.51 -23.12 -4.53
C ILE A 455 -0.94 -23.56 -4.41
N TRP A 456 -1.81 -23.03 -5.27
CA TRP A 456 -3.17 -23.55 -5.46
C TRP A 456 -3.21 -24.41 -6.72
N ASN A 457 -3.03 -25.72 -6.54
CA ASN A 457 -3.17 -26.78 -7.56
C ASN A 457 -3.09 -28.17 -6.87
N GLY A 458 -3.55 -28.27 -5.62
CA GLY A 458 -3.36 -29.44 -4.76
C GLY A 458 -4.34 -30.58 -4.99
N SER A 459 -5.37 -30.37 -5.81
CA SER A 459 -6.43 -31.35 -6.05
C SER A 459 -6.70 -31.51 -7.55
N ALA A 460 -7.18 -32.70 -7.91
CA ALA A 460 -7.71 -33.03 -9.23
C ALA A 460 -9.24 -32.85 -9.34
N SER A 461 -9.88 -32.20 -8.35
CA SER A 461 -11.31 -31.89 -8.42
C SER A 461 -11.61 -30.97 -9.61
N ASN A 462 -12.75 -31.24 -10.25
CA ASN A 462 -13.23 -30.50 -11.41
C ASN A 462 -14.47 -29.65 -11.11
N GLN A 463 -14.94 -29.62 -9.87
CA GLN A 463 -16.14 -28.88 -9.47
C GLN A 463 -16.08 -28.47 -7.98
N ALA A 464 -14.89 -28.32 -7.40
CA ALA A 464 -14.82 -27.91 -6.00
C ALA A 464 -15.26 -26.45 -5.84
N GLN A 465 -15.99 -26.17 -4.76
CA GLN A 465 -16.49 -24.83 -4.47
C GLN A 465 -15.90 -24.30 -3.17
N LEU A 466 -15.16 -23.19 -3.29
CA LEU A 466 -14.81 -22.33 -2.16
C LEU A 466 -15.85 -21.22 -2.05
N VAL A 467 -16.56 -21.14 -0.94
CA VAL A 467 -17.53 -20.08 -0.66
C VAL A 467 -16.98 -19.14 0.40
N VAL A 468 -16.91 -17.85 0.09
CA VAL A 468 -16.29 -16.86 0.96
C VAL A 468 -17.36 -15.96 1.56
N PRO A 469 -17.49 -15.87 2.91
CA PRO A 469 -18.44 -14.95 3.52
C PRO A 469 -18.10 -13.49 3.22
N LYS A 470 -19.13 -12.64 3.14
CA LYS A 470 -18.93 -11.20 2.89
C LYS A 470 -18.07 -10.53 3.96
N ASP A 471 -18.20 -10.94 5.21
CA ASP A 471 -17.53 -10.39 6.39
C ASP A 471 -16.22 -11.10 6.75
N MET A 472 -15.71 -11.99 5.89
CA MET A 472 -14.51 -12.79 6.18
C MET A 472 -13.31 -11.95 6.62
N GLY A 473 -13.08 -10.80 6.00
CA GLY A 473 -12.00 -9.88 6.40
C GLY A 473 -12.17 -9.33 7.82
N SER A 474 -13.41 -9.03 8.23
CA SER A 474 -13.71 -8.60 9.60
C SER A 474 -13.52 -9.73 10.60
N GLN A 475 -13.95 -10.95 10.24
CA GLN A 475 -13.73 -12.13 11.08
C GLN A 475 -12.24 -12.36 11.32
N LEU A 476 -11.39 -12.25 10.29
CA LEU A 476 -9.94 -12.41 10.45
C LEU A 476 -9.30 -11.27 11.26
N LEU A 477 -9.75 -10.04 11.06
CA LEU A 477 -9.30 -8.89 11.86
C LEU A 477 -9.53 -9.13 13.36
N GLU A 478 -10.74 -9.57 13.73
CA GLU A 478 -11.12 -9.83 15.11
C GLU A 478 -10.35 -11.01 15.71
N ASN A 479 -10.13 -12.07 14.92
CA ASN A 479 -9.60 -13.34 15.39
C ASN A 479 -8.06 -13.44 15.35
N PHE A 480 -7.40 -12.66 14.51
CA PHE A 480 -5.96 -12.74 14.25
C PHE A 480 -5.24 -11.38 14.23
N GLY A 481 -5.99 -10.27 14.26
CA GLY A 481 -5.46 -8.92 14.31
C GLY A 481 -5.31 -8.24 12.95
N THR A 482 -4.85 -6.99 12.98
CA THR A 482 -4.80 -6.08 11.82
C THR A 482 -3.92 -6.54 10.68
N SER A 483 -2.96 -7.43 10.93
CA SER A 483 -2.09 -7.99 9.89
C SER A 483 -2.83 -8.98 8.97
N PHE A 484 -3.96 -9.55 9.41
CA PHE A 484 -4.78 -10.47 8.61
C PHE A 484 -5.95 -9.79 7.89
N ALA A 485 -6.19 -8.51 8.19
CA ALA A 485 -7.15 -7.69 7.46
C ALA A 485 -6.56 -7.21 6.11
N ILE A 486 -5.86 -8.08 5.38
CA ILE A 486 -5.32 -7.74 4.07
C ILE A 486 -6.47 -7.53 3.09
N SER A 487 -6.38 -6.49 2.29
CA SER A 487 -7.39 -6.13 1.31
C SER A 487 -6.69 -5.35 0.21
N ILE A 488 -7.19 -5.44 -1.01
CA ILE A 488 -6.65 -4.72 -2.15
C ILE A 488 -7.32 -3.35 -2.13
N ARG A 489 -6.49 -2.35 -1.81
CA ARG A 489 -6.94 -0.98 -1.56
C ARG A 489 -6.11 -0.04 -2.38
N ASP A 490 -6.82 0.91 -2.94
CA ASP A 490 -6.24 2.10 -3.50
C ASP A 490 -6.23 3.20 -2.43
N TYR A 491 -5.43 4.23 -2.65
CA TYR A 491 -5.43 5.41 -1.79
C TYR A 491 -5.58 6.67 -2.63
N VAL A 492 -6.25 7.66 -2.06
CA VAL A 492 -6.41 8.96 -2.69
C VAL A 492 -6.06 10.06 -1.71
N ALA A 493 -5.27 11.02 -2.18
CA ALA A 493 -5.05 12.30 -1.53
C ALA A 493 -6.23 13.23 -1.84
N LEU A 494 -6.90 13.71 -0.80
CA LEU A 494 -8.10 14.54 -0.83
C LEU A 494 -7.89 15.81 -0.03
N GLY A 495 -8.37 16.92 -0.58
CA GLY A 495 -8.38 18.22 0.09
C GLY A 495 -6.98 18.80 0.34
N ILE A 496 -6.95 20.10 0.67
CA ILE A 496 -5.75 20.75 1.21
C ILE A 496 -6.13 21.25 2.59
N ASN A 497 -5.55 20.65 3.63
CA ASN A 497 -5.91 20.94 5.02
C ASN A 497 -5.04 22.04 5.61
N SER A 498 -3.81 22.20 5.11
CA SER A 498 -2.96 23.36 5.43
C SER A 498 -1.92 23.61 4.35
N TRP A 499 -1.48 24.87 4.26
CA TRP A 499 -0.48 25.35 3.30
C TRP A 499 0.51 26.27 4.02
N ARG A 500 1.82 26.00 3.91
CA ARG A 500 2.88 26.81 4.52
C ARG A 500 4.00 27.05 3.50
N GLY A 501 4.49 28.29 3.42
CA GLY A 501 5.60 28.67 2.53
C GLY A 501 6.76 29.28 3.30
N PHE A 502 7.98 28.93 2.91
CA PHE A 502 9.23 29.48 3.41
C PHE A 502 10.03 30.03 2.23
N GLN A 503 10.58 31.23 2.38
CA GLN A 503 11.39 31.88 1.34
C GLN A 503 12.85 31.93 1.80
N GLY A 504 13.77 31.50 0.93
CA GLY A 504 15.21 31.55 1.16
C GLY A 504 15.90 32.32 0.04
N PHE A 505 16.86 33.17 0.41
CA PHE A 505 17.71 33.86 -0.55
C PHE A 505 19.09 33.21 -0.58
N SER A 506 19.55 32.74 -1.74
CA SER A 506 20.96 32.39 -1.95
C SER A 506 21.74 33.66 -2.30
N GLN A 507 22.86 33.89 -1.61
CA GLN A 507 23.79 35.00 -1.91
C GLN A 507 24.49 34.81 -3.26
#